data_AF-A0A8H6E8U8-F1
#
_entry.id   AF-A0A8H6E8U8-F1
#
_cell.length_a   1.000
_cell.length_b   1.000
_cell.length_c   1.000
_cell.angle_alpha   90.00
_cell.angle_beta   90.00
_cell.angle_gamma   90.00
#
_symmetry.space_group_name_H-M   'P 1'
#
loop_
_entity.id
_entity.type
_entity.pdbx_description
1 polymer ?
#
loop_
_entity_poly.entity_id
_entity_poly.type
_entity_poly.pdbx_seq_one_letter_code
_entity_poly.pdbx_strand_id
1 'polypeptide(L)'
;MEITLTVITAGKTQSGRFYDRQLNILTSVSMAQSQVVDGGTGNAIRELPYLDKMTEPRVISILGLEMVTLGHLLSDLCNLKSPYSLELVDYKCMLFHPDIVPGLPTRDGCIGRYKEDAGWEPAPDMLWGTAFSAFRSSVVMQGIAARSALIQASSA
;
A
#
# COMPACT_ATOMS: atom_id res chain seq x y z
N MET A 1 -9.76 9.89 11.72
CA MET A 1 -8.28 9.93 11.72
C MET A 1 -7.88 9.26 10.42
N GLU A 2 -7.48 10.05 9.43
CA GLU A 2 -7.25 9.59 8.04
C GLU A 2 -5.76 9.43 7.77
N ILE A 3 -5.44 8.34 7.09
CA ILE A 3 -4.08 7.86 6.89
C ILE A 3 -4.07 7.33 5.46
N THR A 4 -3.41 8.04 4.54
CA THR A 4 -3.07 7.46 3.24
C THR A 4 -2.13 6.29 3.48
N LEU A 5 -2.67 5.10 3.29
CA LEU A 5 -2.12 3.84 3.75
C LEU A 5 -1.45 3.13 2.57
N THR A 6 -0.12 3.16 2.50
CA THR A 6 0.59 2.13 1.72
C THR A 6 0.75 0.92 2.63
N VAL A 7 -0.17 -0.04 2.48
CA VAL A 7 -0.13 -1.31 3.22
C VAL A 7 0.89 -2.22 2.55
N ILE A 8 1.97 -2.56 3.26
CA ILE A 8 2.71 -3.77 2.92
C ILE A 8 1.84 -4.94 3.37
N THR A 9 1.24 -5.63 2.42
CA THR A 9 0.76 -6.98 2.66
C THR A 9 1.94 -7.91 2.41
N ALA A 10 2.66 -8.27 3.47
CA ALA A 10 3.57 -9.41 3.38
C ALA A 10 2.67 -10.65 3.46
N GLY A 11 2.48 -11.35 2.36
CA GLY A 11 1.64 -12.52 2.32
C GLY A 11 2.00 -13.34 1.10
N LYS A 12 2.14 -14.66 1.29
CA LYS A 12 2.29 -15.61 0.18
C LYS A 12 1.06 -15.50 -0.74
N THR A 13 1.16 -14.67 -1.78
CA THR A 13 0.54 -15.01 -3.06
C THR A 13 1.18 -16.32 -3.53
N GLN A 14 0.52 -17.05 -4.43
CA GLN A 14 0.84 -18.45 -4.81
C GLN A 14 2.28 -18.74 -5.31
N SER A 15 3.20 -17.78 -5.24
CA SER A 15 4.65 -17.92 -5.37
C SER A 15 5.26 -18.67 -4.17
N GLY A 16 5.03 -19.99 -4.13
CA GLY A 16 5.62 -20.89 -3.15
C GLY A 16 7.14 -20.80 -3.07
N ARG A 17 7.68 -20.91 -1.84
CA ARG A 17 9.10 -21.11 -1.47
C ARG A 17 10.17 -20.18 -2.07
N PHE A 18 9.82 -19.26 -2.97
CA PHE A 18 10.78 -18.47 -3.73
C PHE A 18 11.54 -17.47 -2.83
N TYR A 19 10.83 -16.83 -1.91
CA TYR A 19 11.40 -15.84 -1.00
C TYR A 19 11.96 -16.43 0.30
N ASP A 20 11.72 -17.72 0.58
CA ASP A 20 12.13 -18.36 1.85
C ASP A 20 13.65 -18.25 2.05
N ARG A 21 14.45 -18.40 0.99
CA ARG A 21 15.90 -18.25 1.05
C ARG A 21 16.32 -16.80 1.34
N GLN A 22 15.65 -15.83 0.73
CA GLN A 22 15.96 -14.41 0.94
C GLN A 22 15.56 -13.96 2.33
N LEU A 23 14.40 -14.41 2.84
CA LEU A 23 13.95 -14.19 4.21
C LEU A 23 14.92 -14.78 5.22
N ASN A 24 15.43 -16.00 5.01
CA ASN A 24 16.43 -16.60 5.91
C ASN A 24 17.75 -15.82 5.93
N ILE A 25 18.22 -15.33 4.77
CA ILE A 25 19.43 -14.50 4.68
C ILE A 25 19.22 -13.17 5.41
N LEU A 26 18.11 -12.47 5.12
CA LEU A 26 17.79 -11.19 5.74
C LEU A 26 17.58 -11.33 7.26
N THR A 27 16.96 -12.43 7.69
CA THR A 27 16.80 -12.75 9.13
C THR A 27 18.15 -12.95 9.79
N SER A 28 19.05 -13.71 9.18
CA SER A 28 20.40 -13.94 9.71
C SER A 28 21.20 -12.65 9.81
N VAL A 29 21.13 -11.78 8.80
CA VAL A 29 21.80 -10.47 8.79
C VAL A 29 21.21 -9.55 9.86
N SER A 30 19.87 -9.48 9.97
CA SER A 30 19.20 -8.65 10.97
C SER A 30 19.53 -9.10 12.40
N MET A 31 19.57 -10.42 12.66
CA MET A 31 20.00 -10.96 13.95
C MET A 31 21.44 -10.55 14.26
N ALA A 32 22.36 -10.69 13.31
CA ALA A 32 23.76 -10.26 13.52
C ALA A 32 23.88 -8.76 13.80
N GLN A 33 23.11 -7.92 13.10
CA GLN A 33 23.08 -6.47 13.29
C GLN A 33 22.47 -6.07 14.64
N SER A 34 21.48 -6.82 15.13
CA SER A 34 20.85 -6.55 16.44
C SER A 34 21.77 -6.81 17.64
N GLN A 35 22.92 -7.46 17.43
CA GLN A 35 23.92 -7.66 18.47
C GLN A 35 24.89 -6.48 18.59
N VAL A 36 24.83 -5.51 17.67
CA VAL A 36 25.69 -4.34 17.68
C VAL A 36 25.18 -3.35 18.73
N VAL A 37 26.08 -2.84 19.56
CA VAL A 37 25.80 -1.78 20.54
C VAL A 37 26.13 -0.44 19.91
N ASP A 38 25.19 0.50 19.97
CA ASP A 38 25.43 1.88 19.55
C ASP A 38 26.46 2.54 20.48
N GLY A 39 27.56 3.00 19.92
CA GLY A 39 28.63 3.68 20.66
C GLY A 39 28.23 5.03 21.24
N GLY A 40 27.16 5.65 20.76
CA GLY A 40 26.65 6.93 21.28
C GLY A 40 25.72 6.79 22.47
N THR A 41 24.78 5.83 22.43
CA THR A 41 23.76 5.64 23.48
C THR A 41 24.04 4.47 24.43
N GLY A 42 24.98 3.58 24.09
CA GLY A 42 25.30 2.37 24.87
C GLY A 42 24.22 1.29 24.82
N ASN A 43 23.16 1.49 24.01
CA ASN A 43 22.08 0.51 23.86
C ASN A 43 22.36 -0.43 22.69
N ALA A 44 21.95 -1.69 22.83
CA ALA A 44 21.92 -2.63 21.71
C ALA A 44 20.93 -2.14 20.63
N ILE A 45 21.31 -2.30 19.37
CA ILE A 45 20.38 -2.19 18.24
C ILE A 45 19.35 -3.29 18.42
N ARG A 46 18.08 -2.94 18.65
CA ARG A 46 17.04 -3.94 18.90
C ARG A 46 16.75 -4.75 17.63
N GLU A 47 16.23 -5.97 17.83
CA GLU A 47 15.71 -6.77 16.73
C GLU A 47 14.61 -6.01 15.98
N LEU A 48 14.53 -6.25 14.66
CA LEU A 48 13.44 -5.71 13.85
C LEU A 48 12.12 -6.36 14.29
N PRO A 49 11.14 -5.58 14.75
CA PRO A 49 9.87 -6.13 15.19
C PRO A 49 9.14 -6.80 14.02
N TYR A 50 8.52 -7.95 14.29
CA TYR A 50 7.66 -8.71 13.35
C TYR A 50 8.37 -9.34 12.14
N LEU A 51 9.70 -9.45 12.17
CA LEU A 51 10.47 -10.11 11.11
C LEU A 51 10.06 -11.58 10.90
N ASP A 52 9.76 -12.28 11.99
CA ASP A 52 9.23 -13.65 12.02
C ASP A 52 7.83 -13.79 11.39
N LYS A 53 7.05 -12.70 11.41
CA LYS A 53 5.67 -12.67 10.89
C LYS A 53 5.57 -12.27 9.43
N MET A 54 6.69 -12.03 8.74
CA MET A 54 6.69 -11.71 7.30
C MET A 54 6.11 -12.80 6.40
N THR A 55 5.85 -14.00 6.94
CA THR A 55 5.31 -15.14 6.18
C THR A 55 3.79 -15.27 6.26
N GLU A 56 3.12 -14.56 7.18
CA GLU A 56 1.66 -14.56 7.33
C GLU A 56 1.05 -13.32 6.65
N PRO A 57 -0.10 -13.43 5.95
CA PRO A 57 -0.77 -12.31 5.30
C PRO A 57 -1.39 -11.35 6.33
N ARG A 58 -0.54 -10.55 6.97
CA ARG A 58 -0.92 -9.57 8.00
C ARG A 58 -0.27 -8.22 7.72
N VAL A 59 -0.98 -7.16 8.09
CA VAL A 59 -0.44 -5.81 8.08
C VAL A 59 0.55 -5.66 9.23
N ILE A 60 1.83 -5.49 8.90
CA ILE A 60 2.91 -5.32 9.89
C ILE A 60 3.30 -3.85 10.10
N SER A 61 3.11 -3.01 9.08
CA SER A 61 3.39 -1.59 9.13
C SER A 61 2.66 -0.84 8.01
N ILE A 62 2.38 0.44 8.27
CA ILE A 62 1.82 1.37 7.29
C ILE A 62 2.93 2.32 6.88
N LEU A 63 3.19 2.43 5.57
CA LEU A 63 4.18 3.34 5.00
C LEU A 63 3.50 4.40 4.12
N GLY A 64 4.28 5.34 3.59
CA GLY A 64 3.76 6.36 2.67
C GLY A 64 3.04 7.51 3.39
N LEU A 65 3.40 7.80 4.65
CA LEU A 65 2.74 8.81 5.48
C LEU A 65 3.16 10.25 5.14
N GLU A 66 4.04 10.47 4.17
CA GLU A 66 4.52 11.79 3.76
C GLU A 66 3.41 12.71 3.25
N MET A 67 2.27 12.15 2.87
CA MET A 67 1.08 12.86 2.40
C MET A 67 -0.09 12.82 3.38
N VAL A 68 0.13 12.47 4.66
CA VAL A 68 -0.94 12.46 5.65
C VAL A 68 -1.49 13.87 5.87
N THR A 69 -2.78 14.03 5.64
CA THR A 69 -3.51 15.28 5.91
C THR A 69 -4.83 14.97 6.61
N LEU A 70 -5.41 15.99 7.25
CA LEU A 70 -6.81 15.90 7.69
C LEU A 70 -7.71 16.05 6.48
N GLY A 71 -8.54 15.05 6.21
CA GLY A 71 -9.39 14.98 5.02
C GLY A 71 -10.76 14.39 5.31
N HIS A 72 -11.42 13.96 4.23
CA HIS A 72 -12.65 13.17 4.28
C HIS A 72 -12.38 11.71 3.90
N LEU A 73 -12.93 10.77 4.67
CA LEU A 73 -12.73 9.31 4.59
C LEU A 73 -12.95 8.75 3.18
N LEU A 74 -13.82 9.41 2.42
CA LEU A 74 -14.12 9.10 1.03
C LEU A 74 -12.86 9.16 0.15
N SER A 75 -11.94 10.08 0.41
CA SER A 75 -10.70 10.24 -0.35
C SER A 75 -9.78 9.02 -0.20
N ASP A 76 -9.54 8.58 1.04
CA ASP A 76 -8.74 7.38 1.33
C ASP A 76 -9.42 6.12 0.75
N LEU A 77 -10.74 6.00 0.90
CA LEU A 77 -11.51 4.88 0.33
C LEU A 77 -11.46 4.87 -1.21
N CYS A 78 -11.53 6.03 -1.86
CA CYS A 78 -11.43 6.14 -3.31
C CYS A 78 -10.01 5.85 -3.82
N ASN A 79 -8.97 6.24 -3.08
CA ASN A 79 -7.59 5.88 -3.40
C ASN A 79 -7.38 4.36 -3.29
N LEU A 80 -7.87 3.72 -2.22
CA LEU A 80 -7.80 2.28 -2.03
C LEU A 80 -8.49 1.49 -3.16
N LYS A 81 -9.59 2.02 -3.69
CA LYS A 81 -10.37 1.38 -4.76
C LYS A 81 -9.98 1.80 -6.16
N SER A 82 -9.00 2.69 -6.32
CA SER A 82 -8.57 3.17 -7.63
C SER A 82 -8.27 2.04 -8.64
N PRO A 83 -7.73 0.86 -8.27
CA PRO A 83 -7.50 -0.20 -9.25
C PRO A 83 -8.77 -0.83 -9.85
N TYR A 84 -9.95 -0.64 -9.22
CA TYR A 84 -11.24 -1.09 -9.77
C TYR A 84 -11.84 -0.12 -10.80
N SER A 85 -11.33 1.10 -10.90
CA SER A 85 -12.04 2.19 -11.60
C SER A 85 -11.14 3.11 -12.42
N LEU A 86 -9.83 3.07 -12.24
CA LEU A 86 -8.87 3.91 -12.94
C LEU A 86 -7.80 3.05 -13.62
N GLU A 87 -7.72 3.14 -14.95
CA GLU A 87 -6.59 2.58 -15.69
C GLU A 87 -5.40 3.53 -15.59
N LEU A 88 -4.28 3.00 -15.12
CA LEU A 88 -2.99 3.68 -15.06
C LEU A 88 -1.95 2.82 -15.80
N VAL A 89 -0.79 3.41 -16.10
CA VAL A 89 0.24 2.77 -16.94
C VAL A 89 0.57 1.34 -16.50
N ASP A 90 0.64 1.09 -15.18
CA ASP A 90 0.93 -0.23 -14.62
C ASP A 90 -0.30 -0.99 -14.07
N TYR A 91 -1.48 -0.37 -14.08
CA TYR A 91 -2.70 -0.92 -13.48
C TYR A 91 -3.82 -1.00 -14.53
N LYS A 92 -4.14 -2.23 -14.94
CA LYS A 92 -5.27 -2.50 -15.83
C LYS A 92 -6.47 -2.92 -14.99
N CYS A 93 -7.55 -2.15 -15.04
CA CYS A 93 -8.82 -2.48 -14.36
C CYS A 93 -9.28 -3.91 -14.67
N MET A 94 -9.08 -4.37 -15.91
CA MET A 94 -9.40 -5.74 -16.32
C MET A 94 -8.68 -6.81 -15.50
N LEU A 95 -7.47 -6.56 -15.00
CA LEU A 95 -6.73 -7.52 -14.16
C LEU A 95 -7.21 -7.52 -12.71
N PHE A 96 -8.08 -6.58 -12.33
CA PHE A 96 -8.59 -6.43 -10.97
C PHE A 96 -10.06 -6.88 -10.87
N HIS A 97 -10.32 -8.08 -11.40
CA HIS A 97 -11.63 -8.74 -11.37
C HIS A 97 -11.55 -10.08 -10.61
N PRO A 98 -12.53 -10.42 -9.76
CA PRO A 98 -12.54 -11.69 -9.01
C PRO A 98 -12.45 -12.94 -9.89
N ASP A 99 -12.96 -12.88 -11.13
CA ASP A 99 -12.89 -14.00 -12.09
C ASP A 99 -11.47 -14.23 -12.63
N ILE A 100 -10.61 -13.20 -12.58
CA ILE A 100 -9.23 -13.26 -13.08
C ILE A 100 -8.25 -13.52 -11.93
N VAL A 101 -8.53 -12.99 -10.74
CA VAL A 101 -7.71 -13.17 -9.54
C VAL A 101 -8.55 -13.87 -8.45
N PRO A 102 -8.41 -15.20 -8.29
CA PRO A 102 -9.14 -15.94 -7.28
C PRO A 102 -8.90 -15.39 -5.87
N GLY A 103 -9.98 -15.16 -5.13
CA GLY A 103 -9.93 -14.60 -3.76
C GLY A 103 -9.87 -13.07 -3.69
N LEU A 104 -9.83 -12.37 -4.82
CA LEU A 104 -9.97 -10.92 -4.84
C LEU A 104 -11.42 -10.53 -4.47
N PRO A 105 -11.63 -9.65 -3.48
CA PRO A 105 -12.97 -9.18 -3.14
C PRO A 105 -13.58 -8.36 -4.29
N THR A 106 -14.91 -8.31 -4.35
CA THR A 106 -15.59 -7.39 -5.26
C THR A 106 -15.44 -5.95 -4.77
N ARG A 107 -15.55 -4.99 -5.68
CA ARG A 107 -15.57 -3.55 -5.35
C ARG A 107 -16.59 -3.25 -4.25
N ASP A 108 -17.81 -3.77 -4.38
CA ASP A 108 -18.89 -3.51 -3.43
C ASP A 108 -18.67 -4.29 -2.11
N GLY A 109 -18.04 -5.45 -2.16
CA GLY A 109 -17.60 -6.18 -0.96
C GLY A 109 -16.59 -5.40 -0.14
N CYS A 110 -15.61 -4.75 -0.78
CA CYS A 110 -14.67 -3.84 -0.10
C CYS A 110 -15.39 -2.64 0.55
N ILE A 111 -16.39 -2.08 -0.14
CA ILE A 111 -17.19 -0.95 0.39
C ILE A 111 -18.00 -1.39 1.60
N GLY A 112 -18.67 -2.55 1.52
CA GLY A 112 -19.43 -3.13 2.62
C GLY A 112 -18.57 -3.35 3.85
N ARG A 113 -17.39 -3.95 3.67
CA ARG A 113 -16.44 -4.16 4.76
C ARG A 113 -15.97 -2.85 5.40
N TYR A 114 -15.63 -1.86 4.58
CA TYR A 114 -15.20 -0.55 5.08
C TYR A 114 -16.33 0.16 5.84
N LYS A 115 -17.57 0.08 5.35
CA LYS A 115 -18.75 0.62 6.02
C LYS A 115 -18.95 0.01 7.40
N GLU A 116 -18.84 -1.32 7.51
CA GLU A 116 -18.98 -2.04 8.78
C GLU A 116 -17.92 -1.62 9.79
N ASP A 117 -16.65 -1.56 9.36
CA ASP A 117 -15.52 -1.24 10.23
C ASP A 117 -15.48 0.26 10.61
N ALA A 118 -15.86 1.16 9.68
CA ALA A 118 -15.84 2.61 9.89
C ALA A 118 -17.12 3.17 10.52
N GLY A 119 -18.22 2.41 10.52
CA GLY A 119 -19.53 2.86 10.98
C GLY A 119 -20.12 4.02 10.16
N TRP A 120 -19.65 4.22 8.93
CA TRP A 120 -20.02 5.33 8.03
C TRP A 120 -20.51 4.78 6.69
N GLU A 121 -21.53 5.41 6.11
CA GLU A 121 -22.11 5.02 4.81
C GLU A 121 -21.49 5.83 3.66
N PRO A 122 -20.58 5.23 2.87
CA PRO A 122 -19.93 5.93 1.76
C PRO A 122 -20.78 5.99 0.48
N ALA A 123 -21.79 5.12 0.31
CA ALA A 123 -22.47 4.93 -0.97
C ALA A 123 -23.03 6.22 -1.62
N PRO A 124 -23.63 7.17 -0.89
CA PRO A 124 -24.21 8.39 -1.48
C PRO A 124 -23.18 9.25 -2.24
N ASP A 125 -21.95 9.34 -1.71
CA ASP A 125 -20.93 10.25 -2.24
C ASP A 125 -19.91 9.56 -3.15
N MET A 126 -20.07 8.25 -3.38
CA MET A 126 -19.08 7.45 -4.12
C MET A 126 -18.82 7.93 -5.53
N LEU A 127 -19.85 8.43 -6.23
CA LEU A 127 -19.68 8.95 -7.60
C LEU A 127 -18.78 10.18 -7.59
N TRP A 128 -19.04 11.11 -6.66
CA TRP A 128 -18.25 12.32 -6.48
C TRP A 128 -16.82 12.00 -6.08
N GLY A 129 -16.64 11.12 -5.09
CA GLY A 129 -15.31 10.69 -4.63
C GLY A 129 -14.48 10.06 -5.73
N THR A 130 -15.09 9.20 -6.56
CA THR A 130 -14.41 8.57 -7.71
C THR A 130 -14.00 9.62 -8.74
N ALA A 131 -14.90 10.54 -9.10
CA ALA A 131 -14.60 11.60 -10.06
C ALA A 131 -13.47 12.52 -9.56
N PHE A 132 -13.50 12.90 -8.28
CA PHE A 132 -12.46 13.71 -7.66
C PHE A 132 -11.11 12.98 -7.62
N SER A 133 -11.09 11.68 -7.31
CA SER A 133 -9.86 10.87 -7.33
C SER A 133 -9.25 10.77 -8.73
N ALA A 134 -10.07 10.64 -9.77
CA ALA A 134 -9.62 10.66 -11.16
C ALA A 134 -9.03 12.03 -11.54
N PHE A 135 -9.70 13.13 -11.17
CA PHE A 135 -9.18 14.48 -11.37
C PHE A 135 -7.84 14.69 -10.66
N ARG A 136 -7.73 14.30 -9.38
CA ARG A 136 -6.47 14.37 -8.61
C ARG A 136 -5.35 13.60 -9.31
N SER A 137 -5.65 12.39 -9.80
CA SER A 137 -4.68 11.55 -10.51
C SER A 137 -4.17 12.23 -11.78
N SER A 138 -5.04 12.93 -12.52
CA SER A 138 -4.63 13.70 -13.70
C SER A 138 -3.61 14.79 -13.38
N VAL A 139 -3.77 15.50 -12.25
CA VAL A 139 -2.81 16.53 -11.80
C VAL A 139 -1.46 15.92 -11.41
N VAL A 140 -1.47 14.75 -10.76
CA VAL A 140 -0.23 14.02 -10.43
C VAL A 140 0.50 13.62 -11.72
N MET A 141 -0.21 13.07 -12.70
CA MET A 141 0.36 12.70 -13.99
C MET A 141 0.92 13.90 -14.74
N GLN A 142 0.21 15.04 -14.72
CA GLN A 142 0.73 16.28 -15.29
C GLN A 142 2.04 16.71 -14.62
N GLY A 143 2.14 16.59 -13.30
CA GLY A 143 3.38 16.87 -12.56
C GLY A 143 4.53 15.92 -12.93
N ILE A 144 4.24 14.63 -13.17
CA ILE A 144 5.24 13.66 -13.66
C ILE A 144 5.69 14.05 -15.06
N ALA A 145 4.77 14.36 -15.97
CA ALA A 145 5.08 14.80 -17.32
C ALA A 145 5.95 16.07 -17.32
N ALA A 146 5.65 17.04 -16.44
CA ALA A 146 6.46 18.24 -16.27
C ALA A 146 7.89 17.92 -15.79
N ARG A 147 8.05 17.04 -14.78
CA ARG A 147 9.39 16.62 -14.32
C ARG A 147 10.16 15.82 -15.36
N SER A 148 9.47 14.99 -16.14
CA SER A 148 10.05 14.25 -17.26
C SER A 148 10.55 15.21 -18.36
N ALA A 149 9.74 16.20 -18.74
CA ALA A 149 10.13 17.23 -19.70
C ALA A 149 11.33 18.07 -19.23
N LEU A 150 11.47 18.27 -17.91
CA LEU A 150 12.61 18.95 -17.30
C LEU A 150 13.82 18.03 -17.05
N ILE A 151 13.74 16.74 -17.40
CA ILE A 151 14.80 15.73 -17.16
C ILE A 151 15.18 15.68 -15.66
N GLN A 152 14.21 15.90 -14.77
CA GLN A 152 14.40 15.80 -13.32
C GLN A 152 14.07 14.40 -12.79
N ALA A 153 13.30 13.64 -13.56
CA ALA A 153 12.95 12.26 -13.26
C ALA A 153 13.32 11.38 -14.46
N SER A 154 14.59 10.99 -14.53
CA SER A 154 15.04 9.93 -15.44
C SER A 154 14.73 8.58 -14.79
N SER A 155 13.79 7.83 -15.36
CA SER A 155 13.66 6.39 -15.10
C SER A 155 14.83 5.68 -15.79
N ALA A 156 15.72 5.05 -15.03
CA ALA A 156 16.73 4.11 -15.53
C ALA A 156 16.28 2.67 -15.25
#